data_AF-A0A257QD06-F1
#
_entry.id   AF-A0A257QD06-F1
#
_cell.length_a   1.000
_cell.length_b   1.000
_cell.length_c   1.000
_cell.angle_alpha   90.00
_cell.angle_beta   90.00
_cell.angle_gamma   90.00
#
_symmetry.space_group_name_H-M   'P 1'
#
loop_
_entity.id
_entity.type
_entity.pdbx_description
1 polymer ?
#
loop_
_entity_poly.entity_id
_entity_poly.type
_entity_poly.pdbx_seq_one_letter_code
_entity_poly.pdbx_strand_id
1 'polypeptide(L)'
;MSACCEFGLRADQACFFGDLSINQILVIVANVGQECLFPPRQDILSLLKLPLPLSGPITSVHPPHKAASSPPQESFRQHTQAR
;
A
#
# COMPACT_ATOMS: atom_id res chain seq x y z
N MET A 1 6.13 -16.64 -2.14
CA MET A 1 6.81 -15.36 -2.42
C MET A 1 5.86 -14.26 -2.02
N SER A 2 6.35 -13.39 -1.14
CA SER A 2 5.53 -12.56 -0.25
C SER A 2 4.84 -11.41 -0.98
N ALA A 3 3.57 -11.14 -0.68
CA ALA A 3 2.83 -9.94 -1.09
C ALA A 3 3.61 -8.63 -0.87
N CYS A 4 4.62 -8.67 0.01
CA CYS A 4 5.57 -7.61 0.25
C CYS A 4 6.27 -7.05 -0.99
N CYS A 5 6.69 -7.90 -1.94
CA CYS A 5 7.43 -7.42 -3.11
C CYS A 5 6.52 -6.83 -4.19
N GLU A 6 5.30 -7.36 -4.33
CA GLU A 6 4.36 -7.00 -5.39
C GLU A 6 3.58 -5.73 -5.06
N PHE A 7 3.22 -5.54 -3.79
CA PHE A 7 2.42 -4.40 -3.33
C PHE A 7 3.21 -3.41 -2.47
N GLY A 8 4.53 -3.59 -2.36
CA GLY A 8 5.40 -2.71 -1.57
C GLY A 8 5.13 -2.75 -0.07
N LEU A 9 4.49 -3.81 0.44
CA LEU A 9 4.22 -4.00 1.85
C LEU A 9 5.44 -4.57 2.59
N ARG A 10 5.58 -4.26 3.88
CA ARG A 10 6.47 -5.03 4.76
C ARG A 10 5.80 -6.33 5.21
N ALA A 11 6.59 -7.28 5.73
CA ALA A 11 6.08 -8.59 6.15
C ALA A 11 5.04 -8.47 7.27
N ASP A 12 5.30 -7.63 8.26
CA ASP A 12 4.36 -7.31 9.35
C ASP A 12 3.05 -6.73 8.82
N GLN A 13 3.13 -5.83 7.85
CA GLN A 13 1.95 -5.22 7.24
C GLN A 13 1.13 -6.24 6.44
N ALA A 14 1.78 -7.07 5.62
CA ALA A 14 1.11 -8.10 4.84
C ALA A 14 0.41 -9.14 5.73
N CYS A 15 1.06 -9.56 6.82
CA CYS A 15 0.44 -10.44 7.82
C CYS A 15 -0.79 -9.77 8.45
N PHE A 16 -0.66 -8.52 8.91
CA PHE A 16 -1.78 -7.77 9.49
C PHE A 16 -2.99 -7.70 8.54
N PHE A 17 -2.77 -7.36 7.26
CA PHE A 17 -3.85 -7.33 6.27
C PHE A 17 -4.48 -8.71 6.03
N GLY A 18 -3.69 -9.79 6.09
CA GLY A 18 -4.18 -11.16 5.94
C GLY A 18 -5.07 -11.63 7.10
N ASP A 19 -4.88 -11.07 8.28
CA ASP A 19 -5.64 -11.43 9.49
C ASP A 19 -6.95 -10.63 9.65
N LEU A 20 -7.22 -9.65 8.78
CA LEU A 20 -8.44 -8.85 8.84
C LEU A 20 -9.66 -9.63 8.37
N SER A 21 -10.72 -9.61 9.17
CA SER A 21 -12.05 -10.03 8.73
C SER A 21 -12.67 -9.03 7.74
N ILE A 22 -13.62 -9.50 6.93
CA ILE A 22 -14.38 -8.65 5.99
C ILE A 22 -15.01 -7.45 6.71
N ASN A 23 -15.58 -7.66 7.90
CA ASN A 23 -16.19 -6.59 8.68
C ASN A 23 -15.16 -5.52 9.10
N GLN A 24 -13.96 -5.94 9.52
CA GLN A 24 -12.89 -5.00 9.85
C GLN A 24 -12.42 -4.20 8.63
N ILE A 25 -12.33 -4.85 7.46
CA ILE A 25 -12.00 -4.16 6.20
C ILE A 25 -13.06 -3.10 5.89
N LEU A 26 -14.35 -3.43 6.00
CA LEU A 26 -15.45 -2.49 5.75
C LEU A 26 -15.43 -1.31 6.73
N VAL A 27 -15.14 -1.57 8.02
CA VAL A 27 -14.98 -0.50 9.01
C VAL A 27 -13.80 0.41 8.64
N ILE A 28 -12.66 -0.14 8.23
CA ILE A 28 -11.52 0.67 7.78
C ILE A 28 -11.93 1.55 6.59
N VAL A 29 -12.55 0.97 5.56
CA VAL A 29 -13.01 1.71 4.37
C VAL A 29 -13.98 2.82 4.74
N ALA A 30 -14.92 2.57 5.66
CA ALA A 30 -15.89 3.57 6.09
C ALA A 30 -15.25 4.74 6.88
N ASN A 31 -14.15 4.49 7.59
CA ASN A 31 -13.55 5.46 8.51
C ASN A 31 -12.27 6.13 7.96
N VAL A 32 -11.72 5.66 6.85
CA VAL A 32 -10.47 6.22 6.28
C VAL A 32 -10.62 7.67 5.80
N GLY A 33 -11.86 8.15 5.66
CA GLY A 33 -12.14 9.51 5.24
C GLY A 33 -11.74 9.75 3.79
N GLN A 34 -10.99 10.82 3.54
CA GLN A 34 -10.53 11.21 2.20
C GLN A 34 -9.09 10.77 1.90
N GLU A 35 -8.54 9.86 2.72
CA GLU A 35 -7.17 9.38 2.59
C GLU A 35 -7.10 8.11 1.74
N CYS A 36 -6.13 8.05 0.83
CA CYS A 36 -5.83 6.83 0.08
C CYS A 36 -4.77 6.01 0.83
N LEU A 37 -5.13 4.84 1.35
CA LEU A 37 -4.16 3.90 1.96
C LEU A 37 -3.14 3.38 0.95
N PHE A 38 -3.57 3.23 -0.29
CA PHE A 38 -2.73 2.82 -1.41
C PHE A 38 -2.88 3.86 -2.51
N PRO A 39 -1.79 4.52 -2.95
CA PRO A 39 -1.88 5.50 -4.02
C PRO A 39 -2.37 4.80 -5.29
N PRO A 40 -3.34 5.39 -6.02
CA PRO A 40 -3.78 4.83 -7.27
C PRO A 40 -2.62 4.77 -8.27
N ARG A 41 -2.60 3.72 -9.08
CA ARG A 41 -1.64 3.56 -10.16
C ARG A 41 -1.83 4.70 -11.18
N GLN A 42 -0.74 5.41 -11.54
CA GLN A 42 -0.80 6.61 -12.38
C GLN A 42 -1.33 6.34 -13.80
N ASP A 43 -1.07 5.15 -14.34
CA ASP A 43 -1.50 4.71 -15.67
C ASP A 43 -2.81 3.88 -15.65
N ILE A 44 -3.56 3.89 -14.54
CA ILE A 44 -4.75 3.03 -14.36
C ILE A 44 -5.77 3.17 -15.50
N LEU A 45 -6.03 4.39 -15.96
CA LEU A 45 -6.98 4.62 -17.05
C LEU A 45 -6.46 4.10 -18.40
N SER A 46 -5.16 4.19 -18.64
CA SER A 46 -4.52 3.67 -19.85
C SER A 46 -4.56 2.14 -19.86
N LEU A 47 -4.29 1.50 -18.71
CA LEU A 47 -4.40 0.06 -18.54
C LEU A 47 -5.81 -0.47 -18.79
N LEU A 48 -6.83 0.20 -18.25
CA LEU A 48 -8.23 -0.22 -18.43
C LEU A 48 -8.73 -0.11 -19.87
N LYS A 49 -8.04 0.66 -20.72
CA LYS A 49 -8.35 0.81 -22.15
C LYS A 49 -7.63 -0.23 -23.02
N LEU A 50 -6.68 -0.98 -22.48
CA LEU A 50 -5.97 -2.01 -23.23
C LEU A 50 -6.86 -3.25 -23.45
N PRO A 51 -6.66 -3.99 -24.55
CA PRO A 51 -7.19 -5.34 -24.68
C PRO A 51 -6.77 -6.20 -23.48
N LEU A 52 -7.72 -6.92 -22.89
CA LEU A 52 -7.53 -7.71 -21.66
C LEU A 52 -6.28 -8.61 -21.65
N PRO A 53 -5.88 -9.28 -22.76
CA PRO A 53 -4.66 -10.09 -22.79
C PRO A 53 -3.36 -9.30 -22.53
N LEU A 54 -3.37 -7.97 -22.69
CA LEU A 54 -2.21 -7.11 -22.52
C LEU A 54 -2.10 -6.51 -21.11
N SER A 55 -3.14 -6.60 -20.28
CA SER A 55 -3.14 -6.00 -18.94
C SER A 55 -2.01 -6.55 -18.07
N GLY A 56 -1.80 -7.88 -18.04
CA GLY A 56 -0.74 -8.51 -17.25
C GLY A 56 0.69 -8.14 -17.72
N PRO A 57 1.01 -8.27 -19.02
CA PRO A 57 2.30 -7.85 -19.54
C PRO A 57 2.61 -6.37 -19.27
N ILE A 58 1.65 -5.46 -19.51
CA ILE A 58 1.89 -4.01 -19.32
C ILE A 58 2.05 -3.67 -17.84
N THR A 59 1.29 -4.30 -16.94
CA THR A 59 1.43 -4.06 -15.49
C THR A 59 2.78 -4.52 -14.95
N SER A 60 3.44 -5.48 -15.61
CA SER A 60 4.78 -5.97 -15.25
C SER A 60 5.92 -5.05 -15.68
N VAL A 61 5.82 -4.43 -16.87
CA VAL A 61 6.86 -3.49 -17.36
C VAL A 61 6.71 -2.06 -16.82
N HIS A 62 5.50 -1.65 -16.46
CA HIS A 62 5.21 -0.38 -15.80
C HIS A 62 4.72 -0.66 -14.38
N PRO A 63 5.62 -0.99 -13.42
CA PRO A 63 5.20 -1.17 -12.04
C PRO A 63 4.67 0.16 -11.48
N PRO A 64 3.69 0.14 -10.56
CA PRO A 64 3.18 1.35 -9.95
C PRO A 64 4.35 2.08 -9.28
N HIS A 65 4.45 3.39 -9.52
CA HIS A 65 5.56 4.18 -8.99
C HIS A 65 5.61 4.02 -7.47
N LYS A 66 6.78 3.68 -6.92
CA LYS A 66 6.96 3.58 -5.45
C LYS A 66 6.54 4.92 -4.87
N ALA A 67 5.58 4.90 -3.94
CA ALA A 67 5.24 6.09 -3.15
C ALA A 67 6.55 6.70 -2.64
N ALA A 68 6.73 8.01 -2.80
CA ALA A 68 7.94 8.70 -2.41
C ALA A 68 8.34 8.26 -0.99
N SER A 69 9.59 7.81 -0.83
CA SER A 69 10.11 7.39 0.47
C SER A 69 9.83 8.51 1.47
N SER A 70 9.10 8.20 2.55
CA SER A 70 8.89 9.14 3.63
C SER A 70 10.24 9.70 4.09
N PRO A 71 10.35 11.02 4.36
CA PRO A 71 11.59 11.58 4.91
C PRO A 71 11.94 10.84 6.21
N PRO A 72 13.23 10.70 6.54
CA PRO A 72 13.67 9.91 7.69
C PRO A 72 12.97 10.43 8.94
N GLN A 73 12.19 9.57 9.59
CA GLN A 73 11.53 9.86 10.85
C GLN A 73 12.61 10.19 11.89
N GLU A 74 12.72 11.46 12.27
CA GLU A 74 13.50 11.84 13.44
C GLU A 74 12.93 11.10 14.66
N SER A 75 13.75 10.21 15.21
CA SER A 75 13.46 9.45 16.41
C SER A 75 13.27 10.42 17.57
N PHE A 76 12.02 10.66 17.97
CA PHE A 76 11.70 11.30 19.25
C PHE A 76 12.08 10.34 20.39
N ARG A 77 13.38 10.24 20.67
CA ARG A 77 13.90 9.76 21.94
C ARG A 77 14.08 10.96 22.87
N GLN A 78 13.07 11.32 23.64
CA GLN A 78 13.29 12.17 24.82
C GLN A 78 12.53 11.64 26.04
N HIS A 79 13.33 10.96 26.87
CA HIS A 79 13.31 10.90 28.32
C HIS A 79 12.01 10.52 29.06
N THR A 80 11.82 9.22 29.25
CA THR A 80 11.47 8.73 30.60
C THR A 80 12.76 8.72 31.42
N GLN A 81 12.94 9.70 32.30
CA GLN A 81 13.89 9.57 33.40
C GLN A 81 13.16 9.85 34.71
N ALA A 82 13.19 8.83 35.55
CA ALA A 82 12.62 8.77 36.88
C ALA A 82 13.18 9.87 37.79
N ARG A 83 12.30 10.42 38.64
CA ARG A 83 12.61 10.62 40.06
C ARG A 83 11.35 10.65 40.90
#